data_AF-A0A1D7Y488-F1
#
_entry.id   AF-A0A1D7Y488-F1
#
_cell.length_a   1.000
_cell.length_b   1.000
_cell.length_c   1.000
_cell.angle_alpha   90.00
_cell.angle_beta   90.00
_cell.angle_gamma   90.00
#
_symmetry.space_group_name_H-M   'P 1'
#
loop_
_entity.id
_entity.type
_entity.pdbx_description
1 polymer ?
#
loop_
_entity_poly.entity_id
_entity_poly.type
_entity_poly.pdbx_seq_one_letter_code
_entity_poly.pdbx_strand_id
1 'polypeptide(L)'
;MSAATQVRAAFRDFETRFAGLLTGVVVQPLAPRGTELFSGVVQDEVFGPLVLFGLGGTATEILGDHAARLAPLTDHDVHDLITAPRCAPLLFGARGSAPADLEGLEQLLLGLSRMGTDLPQLADVDFNPLLTTQEGVCVLDARVRLVPRRPHDPYLRRLR
;
A
#
# COMPACT_ATOMS: atom_id res chain seq x y z
N MET A 1 -19.27 -9.68 -27.93
CA MET A 1 -20.01 -9.33 -26.69
C MET A 1 -19.51 -7.98 -26.20
N SER A 2 -20.38 -7.07 -25.74
CA SER A 2 -19.93 -5.76 -25.22
C SER A 2 -19.37 -5.89 -23.80
N ALA A 3 -18.56 -4.92 -23.37
CA ALA A 3 -18.04 -4.84 -22.00
C ALA A 3 -19.17 -4.87 -20.95
N ALA A 4 -20.27 -4.16 -21.21
CA ALA A 4 -21.45 -4.17 -20.34
C ALA A 4 -22.09 -5.56 -20.22
N THR A 5 -22.13 -6.34 -21.31
CA THR A 5 -22.61 -7.74 -21.26
C THR A 5 -21.68 -8.62 -20.43
N GLN A 6 -20.37 -8.44 -20.52
CA GLN A 6 -19.38 -9.20 -19.75
C GLN A 6 -19.48 -8.90 -18.25
N VAL A 7 -19.62 -7.63 -17.86
CA VAL A 7 -19.80 -7.25 -16.44
C VAL A 7 -21.08 -7.89 -15.86
N ARG A 8 -22.19 -7.85 -16.59
CA ARG A 8 -23.45 -8.48 -16.16
C ARG A 8 -23.33 -10.00 -16.05
N ALA A 9 -22.56 -10.64 -16.93
CA ALA A 9 -22.31 -12.07 -16.86
C ALA A 9 -21.46 -12.43 -15.63
N ALA A 10 -20.40 -11.68 -15.35
CA ALA A 10 -19.56 -11.85 -14.16
C ALA A 10 -20.35 -11.65 -12.86
N PHE A 11 -21.24 -10.66 -12.81
CA PHE A 11 -22.11 -10.44 -11.64
C PHE A 11 -23.00 -11.66 -11.34
N ARG A 12 -23.66 -12.23 -12.37
CA ARG A 12 -24.50 -13.43 -12.19
C ARG A 12 -23.69 -14.66 -11.76
N ASP A 13 -22.46 -14.78 -12.27
CA ASP A 13 -21.54 -15.82 -11.83
C ASP A 13 -21.18 -15.65 -10.34
N PHE A 14 -20.94 -14.41 -9.88
CA PHE A 14 -20.70 -14.13 -8.46
C PHE A 14 -21.92 -14.41 -7.58
N GLU A 15 -23.13 -14.03 -8.01
CA GLU A 15 -24.37 -14.36 -7.28
C GLU A 15 -24.51 -15.88 -7.05
N THR A 16 -24.11 -16.67 -8.05
CA THR A 16 -24.17 -18.13 -7.96
C THR A 16 -23.07 -18.69 -7.04
N ARG A 17 -21.82 -18.23 -7.19
CA ARG A 17 -20.66 -18.74 -6.44
C ARG A 17 -20.68 -18.33 -4.96
N PHE A 18 -21.16 -17.13 -4.67
CA PHE A 18 -21.18 -16.54 -3.33
C PHE A 18 -22.59 -16.44 -2.77
N ALA A 19 -23.49 -17.36 -3.17
CA ALA A 19 -24.88 -17.37 -2.74
C ALA A 19 -24.99 -17.34 -1.20
N GLY A 20 -25.76 -16.38 -0.67
CA GLY A 20 -25.94 -16.17 0.76
C GLY A 20 -24.78 -15.45 1.48
N LEU A 21 -23.66 -15.21 0.80
CA LEU A 21 -22.49 -14.48 1.32
C LEU A 21 -22.27 -13.13 0.62
N LEU A 22 -22.75 -12.98 -0.62
CA LEU A 22 -22.58 -11.77 -1.41
C LEU A 22 -23.40 -10.60 -0.84
N THR A 23 -22.72 -9.55 -0.39
CA THR A 23 -23.35 -8.30 0.08
C THR A 23 -23.38 -7.22 -1.00
N GLY A 24 -22.52 -7.34 -2.01
CA GLY A 24 -22.41 -6.41 -3.13
C GLY A 24 -21.17 -6.69 -3.97
N VAL A 25 -20.98 -5.90 -5.02
CA VAL A 25 -19.78 -5.93 -5.87
C VAL A 25 -19.23 -4.52 -6.05
N VAL A 26 -17.91 -4.42 -6.17
CA VAL A 26 -17.23 -3.19 -6.58
C VAL A 26 -16.87 -3.33 -8.05
N VAL A 27 -17.31 -2.37 -8.87
CA VAL A 27 -16.93 -2.28 -10.28
C VAL A 27 -15.81 -1.26 -10.40
N GLN A 28 -14.66 -1.69 -10.88
CA GLN A 28 -13.45 -0.87 -11.01
C GLN A 28 -12.91 -0.90 -12.44
N PRO A 29 -12.17 0.15 -12.87
CA PRO A 29 -11.37 0.10 -14.09
C PRO A 29 -10.34 -1.04 -14.02
N LEU A 30 -10.01 -1.62 -15.18
CA LEU A 30 -8.88 -2.54 -15.26
C LEU A 30 -7.58 -1.72 -15.27
N ALA A 31 -6.72 -1.97 -14.29
CA ALA A 31 -5.43 -1.28 -14.20
C ALA A 31 -4.52 -1.64 -15.40
N PRO A 32 -3.68 -0.70 -15.87
CA PRO A 32 -2.67 -0.98 -16.88
C PRO A 32 -1.60 -1.93 -16.33
N ARG A 33 -0.66 -2.33 -17.19
CA ARG A 33 0.55 -3.02 -16.71
C ARG A 33 1.50 -2.03 -16.07
N GLY A 34 2.10 -2.44 -14.96
CA GLY A 34 3.06 -1.63 -14.21
C GLY A 34 3.95 -2.52 -13.35
N THR A 35 4.77 -1.87 -12.53
CA THR A 35 5.55 -2.57 -11.51
C THR A 35 4.66 -2.76 -10.29
N GLU A 36 4.46 -4.01 -9.90
CA GLU A 36 3.76 -4.36 -8.66
C GLU A 36 4.69 -4.15 -7.46
N LEU A 37 4.13 -3.56 -6.42
CA LEU A 37 4.73 -3.15 -5.17
C LEU A 37 3.79 -3.53 -4.03
N PHE A 38 4.29 -3.41 -2.82
CA PHE A 38 3.42 -3.30 -1.64
C PHE A 38 3.92 -2.18 -0.74
N SER A 39 2.99 -1.60 0.01
CA SER A 39 3.33 -0.65 1.05
C SER A 39 2.27 -0.65 2.13
N GLY A 40 2.66 -0.31 3.34
CA GLY A 40 1.74 -0.36 4.45
C GLY A 40 2.24 0.33 5.68
N VAL A 41 1.39 0.35 6.69
CA VAL A 41 1.72 0.82 8.03
C VAL A 41 1.38 -0.30 9.01
N VAL A 42 2.23 -0.52 10.00
CA VAL A 42 1.91 -1.33 11.18
C VAL A 42 2.21 -0.53 12.44
N GLN A 43 1.28 -0.51 13.38
CA GLN A 43 1.55 0.01 14.72
C GLN A 43 2.29 -1.03 15.54
N ASP A 44 3.60 -0.86 15.67
CA ASP A 44 4.38 -1.61 16.65
C ASP A 44 4.10 -1.09 18.07
N GLU A 45 4.05 -1.99 19.04
CA GLU A 45 3.73 -1.62 20.43
C GLU A 45 4.86 -0.88 21.14
N VAL A 46 6.11 -1.07 20.70
CA VAL A 46 7.31 -0.49 21.31
C VAL A 46 7.77 0.74 20.54
N PHE A 47 7.86 0.63 19.21
CA PHE A 47 8.44 1.66 18.37
C PHE A 47 7.41 2.63 17.79
N GLY A 48 6.13 2.27 17.79
CA GLY A 48 5.06 3.04 17.16
C GLY A 48 4.92 2.73 15.67
N PRO A 49 4.44 3.69 14.85
CA PRO A 49 4.10 3.42 13.45
C PRO A 49 5.34 3.13 12.60
N LEU A 50 5.36 1.97 11.97
CA LEU A 50 6.34 1.55 10.97
C LEU A 50 5.70 1.61 9.59
N VAL A 51 6.34 2.32 8.65
CA VAL A 51 5.98 2.31 7.23
C VAL A 51 6.82 1.26 6.53
N LEU A 52 6.17 0.37 5.79
CA LEU A 52 6.81 -0.68 4.99
C LEU A 52 6.70 -0.34 3.51
N PHE A 53 7.74 -0.71 2.76
CA PHE A 53 7.76 -0.63 1.30
C PHE A 53 8.58 -1.77 0.72
N GLY A 54 8.10 -2.36 -0.37
CA GLY A 54 8.83 -3.40 -1.08
C GLY A 54 8.25 -3.66 -2.45
N LEU A 55 8.97 -4.49 -3.23
CA LEU A 55 8.47 -4.93 -4.52
C LEU A 55 7.50 -6.09 -4.37
N GLY A 56 6.40 -6.03 -5.11
CA GLY A 56 5.37 -7.05 -5.14
C GLY A 56 5.74 -8.22 -6.06
N GLY A 57 4.99 -9.30 -5.93
CA GLY A 57 5.19 -10.53 -6.68
C GLY A 57 5.73 -11.68 -5.83
N THR A 58 5.41 -12.90 -6.24
CA THR A 58 5.69 -14.10 -5.44
C THR A 58 7.17 -14.30 -5.13
N ALA A 59 8.07 -13.93 -6.04
CA ALA A 59 9.50 -14.11 -5.84
C ALA A 59 10.09 -13.13 -4.81
N THR A 60 9.63 -11.87 -4.79
CA THR A 60 10.10 -10.85 -3.84
C THR A 60 9.56 -11.10 -2.44
N GLU A 61 8.34 -11.62 -2.31
CA GLU A 61 7.77 -12.08 -1.03
C GLU A 61 8.62 -13.19 -0.41
N ILE A 62 8.99 -14.21 -1.19
CA ILE A 62 9.84 -15.33 -0.73
C ILE A 62 11.23 -14.84 -0.29
N LEU A 63 11.77 -13.85 -0.99
CA LEU A 63 13.09 -13.28 -0.71
C LEU A 63 13.07 -12.24 0.43
N GLY A 64 11.88 -11.88 0.94
CA GLY A 64 11.69 -10.84 1.94
C GLY A 64 12.27 -9.50 1.51
N ASP A 65 12.14 -9.13 0.23
CA ASP A 65 12.78 -7.93 -0.33
C ASP A 65 11.98 -6.66 -0.06
N HIS A 66 12.12 -6.15 1.17
CA HIS A 66 11.42 -4.97 1.64
C HIS A 66 12.25 -4.18 2.65
N ALA A 67 11.82 -2.95 2.90
CA ALA A 67 12.40 -2.09 3.91
C ALA A 67 11.29 -1.49 4.79
N ALA A 68 11.69 -1.03 5.96
CA ALA A 68 10.81 -0.35 6.90
C ALA A 68 11.50 0.89 7.49
N ARG A 69 10.70 1.89 7.86
CA ARG A 69 11.13 3.10 8.56
C ARG A 69 10.09 3.49 9.62
N LEU A 70 10.55 4.10 10.70
CA LEU A 70 9.67 4.65 11.73
C LEU A 70 9.09 5.99 11.27
N ALA A 71 7.77 6.13 11.36
CA ALA A 71 7.11 7.41 11.15
C ALA A 71 7.25 8.33 12.38
N PRO A 72 7.21 9.66 12.22
CA PRO A 72 7.01 10.38 10.97
C PRO A 72 8.25 10.37 10.05
N LEU A 73 8.03 10.14 8.75
CA LEU A 73 9.09 10.13 7.73
C LEU A 73 9.38 11.54 7.21
N THR A 74 10.66 11.81 6.97
CA THR A 74 11.12 12.93 6.14
C THR A 74 11.26 12.52 4.67
N ASP A 75 11.43 13.47 3.77
CA ASP A 75 11.69 13.19 2.35
C ASP A 75 12.94 12.32 2.14
N HIS A 76 13.96 12.49 3.00
CA HIS A 76 15.16 11.65 2.97
C HIS A 76 14.86 10.20 3.42
N ASP A 77 14.06 10.02 4.47
CA ASP A 77 13.68 8.68 4.93
C ASP A 77 12.88 7.93 3.86
N VAL A 78 12.03 8.65 3.11
CA VAL A 78 11.24 8.10 2.02
C VAL A 78 12.13 7.70 0.84
N HIS A 79 13.07 8.55 0.45
CA HIS A 79 14.04 8.22 -0.59
C HIS A 79 14.85 6.95 -0.24
N ASP A 80 15.34 6.88 1.00
CA ASP A 80 16.06 5.72 1.52
C ASP A 80 15.16 4.46 1.56
N LEU A 81 13.89 4.62 1.93
CA LEU A 81 12.91 3.53 1.98
C LEU A 81 12.63 2.96 0.57
N ILE A 82 12.52 3.81 -0.45
CA ILE A 82 12.30 3.40 -1.85
C ILE A 82 13.52 2.69 -2.43
N THR A 83 14.73 3.15 -2.07
CA THR A 83 15.99 2.65 -2.65
C THR A 83 16.59 1.45 -1.91
N ALA A 84 16.10 1.14 -0.69
CA ALA A 84 16.62 0.05 0.12
C ALA A 84 16.35 -1.38 -0.40
N PRO A 85 15.17 -1.72 -0.97
CA PRO A 85 14.95 -3.05 -1.52
C PRO A 85 15.97 -3.39 -2.61
N ARG A 86 16.45 -4.64 -2.64
CA ARG A 86 17.44 -5.11 -3.63
C ARG A 86 16.93 -5.00 -5.06
N CYS A 87 15.63 -5.16 -5.26
CA CYS A 87 14.99 -5.01 -6.56
C CYS A 87 14.56 -3.57 -6.88
N ALA A 88 14.90 -2.57 -6.05
CA ALA A 88 14.65 -1.15 -6.33
C ALA A 88 15.12 -0.67 -7.72
N PRO A 89 16.22 -1.19 -8.34
CA PRO A 89 16.58 -0.87 -9.72
C PRO A 89 15.45 -1.01 -10.75
N LEU A 90 14.45 -1.87 -10.51
CA LEU A 90 13.28 -2.03 -11.39
C LEU A 90 12.39 -0.77 -11.44
N LEU A 91 12.37 0.02 -10.37
CA LEU A 91 11.65 1.30 -10.31
C LEU A 91 12.28 2.37 -11.22
N PHE A 92 13.58 2.23 -11.53
CA PHE A 92 14.33 3.18 -12.34
C PHE A 92 14.45 2.75 -13.82
N GLY A 93 13.64 1.78 -14.27
CA GLY A 93 13.61 1.33 -15.66
C GLY A 93 14.61 0.23 -16.04
N ALA A 94 15.14 -0.51 -15.05
CA ALA A 94 16.04 -1.63 -15.34
C ALA A 94 15.34 -2.74 -16.15
N ARG A 95 16.09 -3.40 -17.05
CA ARG A 95 15.61 -4.50 -17.92
C ARG A 95 14.48 -4.11 -18.88
N GLY A 96 14.45 -2.86 -19.33
CA GLY A 96 13.50 -2.39 -20.36
C GLY A 96 12.10 -2.11 -19.82
N SER A 97 11.92 -2.08 -18.50
CA SER A 97 10.70 -1.53 -17.90
C SER A 97 10.69 -0.01 -18.05
N ALA A 98 9.49 0.54 -18.07
CA ALA A 98 9.29 1.96 -17.96
C ALA A 98 9.61 2.40 -16.51
N PRO A 99 10.29 3.54 -16.27
CA PRO A 99 10.49 4.06 -14.92
C PRO A 99 9.15 4.28 -14.20
N ALA A 100 9.18 4.10 -12.89
CA ALA A 100 8.06 4.37 -11.98
C ALA A 100 7.87 5.89 -11.78
N ASP A 101 6.65 6.29 -11.44
CA ASP A 101 6.36 7.59 -10.86
C ASP A 101 6.89 7.66 -9.41
N LEU A 102 8.16 8.05 -9.27
CA LEU A 102 8.83 8.14 -7.97
C LEU A 102 8.21 9.23 -7.08
N GLU A 103 7.82 10.36 -7.66
CA GLU A 103 7.19 11.45 -6.91
C GLU A 103 5.84 10.98 -6.33
N GLY A 104 5.03 10.29 -7.13
CA GLY A 104 3.79 9.68 -6.66
C GLY A 104 4.00 8.65 -5.54
N LEU A 105 5.07 7.84 -5.62
CA LEU A 105 5.43 6.89 -4.56
C LEU A 105 5.85 7.61 -3.29
N GLU A 106 6.66 8.67 -3.40
CA GLU A 106 7.10 9.47 -2.27
C GLU A 106 5.89 10.09 -1.55
N GLN A 107 4.96 10.69 -2.30
CA GLN A 107 3.74 11.27 -1.73
C GLN A 107 2.85 10.22 -1.05
N LEU A 108 2.72 9.03 -1.63
CA LEU A 108 1.98 7.92 -1.01
C LEU A 108 2.60 7.51 0.32
N LEU A 109 3.93 7.34 0.37
CA LEU A 109 4.65 6.93 1.58
C LEU A 109 4.59 8.00 2.68
N LEU A 110 4.70 9.27 2.32
CA LEU A 110 4.46 10.38 3.25
C LEU A 110 3.01 10.40 3.76
N GLY A 111 2.04 10.06 2.90
CA GLY A 111 0.64 9.91 3.28
C GLY A 111 0.43 8.79 4.30
N LEU A 112 1.00 7.61 4.04
CA LEU A 112 1.00 6.49 4.98
C LEU A 112 1.67 6.84 6.31
N SER A 113 2.82 7.51 6.26
CA SER A 113 3.49 8.02 7.45
C SER A 113 2.58 8.91 8.29
N ARG A 114 1.91 9.89 7.66
CA ARG A 114 0.96 10.79 8.35
C ARG A 114 -0.22 10.02 8.93
N MET A 115 -0.81 9.09 8.17
CA MET A 115 -1.90 8.24 8.66
C MET A 115 -1.48 7.46 9.91
N GLY A 116 -0.28 6.86 9.91
CA GLY A 116 0.25 6.12 11.06
C GLY A 116 0.49 7.01 12.29
N THR A 117 0.90 8.26 12.10
CA THR A 117 1.14 9.21 13.19
C THR A 117 -0.14 9.83 13.73
N ASP A 118 -1.05 10.24 12.85
CA ASP A 118 -2.21 11.08 13.19
C ASP A 118 -3.42 10.25 13.64
N LEU A 119 -3.49 8.96 13.27
CA LEU A 119 -4.63 8.08 13.56
C LEU A 119 -4.23 6.98 14.56
N PRO A 120 -4.35 7.21 15.88
CA PRO A 120 -3.94 6.21 16.88
C PRO A 120 -4.76 4.92 16.83
N GLN A 121 -5.96 4.95 16.24
CA GLN A 121 -6.81 3.77 16.04
C GLN A 121 -6.37 2.93 14.85
N LEU A 122 -5.55 3.46 13.94
CA LEU A 122 -5.05 2.73 12.79
C LEU A 122 -4.08 1.67 13.27
N ALA A 123 -4.48 0.40 13.23
CA ALA A 123 -3.63 -0.71 13.67
C ALA A 123 -2.67 -1.15 12.56
N ASP A 124 -3.21 -1.28 11.35
CA ASP A 124 -2.43 -1.48 10.13
C ASP A 124 -3.16 -0.99 8.88
N VAL A 125 -2.36 -0.72 7.86
CA VAL A 125 -2.74 -0.49 6.48
C VAL A 125 -1.88 -1.40 5.62
N ASP A 126 -2.48 -2.09 4.67
CA ASP A 126 -1.80 -2.91 3.69
C ASP A 126 -2.32 -2.56 2.29
N PHE A 127 -1.44 -2.02 1.45
CA PHE A 127 -1.67 -1.79 0.03
C PHE A 127 -0.93 -2.86 -0.76
N ASN A 128 -1.65 -3.93 -1.10
CA ASN A 128 -1.11 -5.06 -1.83
C ASN A 128 -2.18 -5.70 -2.73
N PRO A 129 -2.14 -5.49 -4.05
CA PRO A 129 -1.04 -4.86 -4.79
C PRO A 129 -1.12 -3.33 -4.81
N LEU A 130 0.06 -2.70 -4.72
CA LEU A 130 0.30 -1.32 -5.14
C LEU A 130 0.94 -1.35 -6.54
N LEU A 131 0.42 -0.60 -7.50
CA LEU A 131 0.95 -0.55 -8.86
C LEU A 131 1.57 0.82 -9.13
N THR A 132 2.74 0.85 -9.77
CA THR A 132 3.33 2.08 -10.32
C THR A 132 3.59 1.95 -11.82
N THR A 133 3.31 3.03 -12.55
CA THR A 133 3.63 3.21 -13.97
C THR A 133 4.30 4.57 -14.16
N GLN A 134 4.68 4.91 -15.39
CA GLN A 134 5.12 6.27 -15.74
C GLN A 134 4.02 7.34 -15.55
N GLU A 135 2.75 6.92 -15.56
CA GLU A 135 1.60 7.82 -15.52
C GLU A 135 1.09 8.06 -14.10
N GLY A 136 1.52 7.23 -13.14
CA GLY A 136 1.14 7.40 -11.75
C GLY A 136 1.25 6.14 -10.89
N VAL A 137 0.71 6.27 -9.69
CA VAL A 137 0.62 5.21 -8.68
C VAL A 137 -0.85 4.87 -8.40
N CYS A 138 -1.17 3.57 -8.32
CA CYS A 138 -2.52 3.07 -8.13
C CYS A 138 -2.55 1.93 -7.10
N VAL A 139 -3.32 2.09 -6.03
CA VAL A 139 -3.58 1.02 -5.06
C VAL A 139 -4.68 0.11 -5.62
N LEU A 140 -4.35 -1.15 -5.93
CA LEU A 140 -5.28 -2.11 -6.54
C LEU A 140 -6.12 -2.85 -5.50
N ASP A 141 -5.55 -3.08 -4.32
CA ASP A 141 -6.28 -3.59 -3.15
C ASP A 141 -5.76 -2.91 -1.89
N ALA A 142 -6.67 -2.69 -0.94
CA ALA A 142 -6.38 -2.01 0.30
C ALA A 142 -7.11 -2.68 1.46
N ARG A 143 -6.33 -3.08 2.46
CA ARG A 143 -6.84 -3.52 3.76
C ARG A 143 -6.46 -2.52 4.82
N VAL A 144 -7.43 -2.14 5.64
CA VAL A 144 -7.22 -1.25 6.78
C VAL A 144 -7.81 -1.90 8.01
N ARG A 145 -7.01 -2.08 9.04
CA ARG A 145 -7.49 -2.54 10.35
C ARG A 145 -7.47 -1.40 11.34
N LEU A 146 -8.62 -1.19 11.98
CA LEU A 146 -8.78 -0.26 13.08
C LEU A 146 -8.93 -1.02 14.39
N VAL A 147 -8.31 -0.53 15.45
CA VAL A 147 -8.50 -1.01 16.82
C VAL A 147 -8.84 0.16 17.74
N PRO A 148 -9.72 -0.04 18.74
CA PRO A 148 -9.97 0.99 19.74
C PRO A 148 -8.67 1.32 20.47
N ARG A 149 -8.13 2.52 20.26
CA ARG A 149 -7.01 3.06 21.04
C ARG A 149 -7.38 4.43 21.56
N ARG A 150 -7.10 4.65 22.84
CA ARG A 150 -7.15 5.99 23.43
C ARG A 150 -5.90 6.74 22.98
N PRO A 151 -6.01 8.00 22.51
CA PRO A 151 -4.84 8.80 22.20
C PRO A 151 -3.89 8.83 23.40
N HIS A 152 -2.61 8.53 23.18
CA HIS A 152 -1.59 8.84 24.18
C HIS A 152 -1.44 10.36 24.22
N ASP A 153 -1.57 10.98 25.38
CA ASP A 153 -1.40 12.43 25.51
C ASP A 153 0.08 12.79 25.26
N PRO A 154 0.42 13.44 24.13
CA PRO A 154 1.81 13.80 23.82
C PRO A 154 2.36 14.84 24.80
N TYR A 155 1.49 15.54 25.56
CA TYR A 155 1.87 16.56 26.53
C TYR A 155 2.14 16.02 27.94
N LEU A 156 1.98 14.71 28.19
CA LEU A 156 2.45 14.09 29.44
C LEU A 156 3.99 14.05 29.55
N ARG A 157 4.72 14.46 28.49
CA ARG A 157 6.17 14.76 28.53
C ARG A 157 6.50 16.18 29.00
N ARG A 158 5.58 16.91 29.64
CA ARG A 158 5.94 18.12 30.37
C ARG A 158 6.68 17.71 31.64
N LEU A 159 8.01 17.83 31.59
CA LEU A 159 8.88 17.83 32.76
C LEU A 159 8.28 18.78 33.81
N ARG A 160 8.17 18.30 35.04
CA ARG A 160 8.01 19.17 36.20
C ARG A 160 9.20 20.10 36.32
#